data_AF-A0A9N7NZQ3-F1
#
_entry.id   AF-A0A9N7NZQ3-F1
#
_cell.length_a   1.000
_cell.length_b   1.000
_cell.length_c   1.000
_cell.angle_alpha   90.00
_cell.angle_beta   90.00
_cell.angle_gamma   90.00
#
_symmetry.space_group_name_H-M   'P 1'
#
loop_
_entity.id
_entity.type
_entity.pdbx_description
1 polymer ?
#
loop_
_entity_poly.entity_id
_entity_poly.type
_entity_poly.pdbx_seq_one_letter_code
_entity_poly.pdbx_strand_id
1 'polypeptide(L)'
;NCMNEVCRATTSSDWKKGWTLKSGGLASLCYNCGSAYENSIFCETFHSEDSGWRPCRVCGKVVQCGCIASRHLHEYMDFGGVACISCAKRLEIHAMQTIH
;
A
#
# COMPACT_ATOMS: atom_id res chain seq x y z
N ASN A 1 14.35 5.86 14.42
CA ASN A 1 13.96 4.42 14.49
C ASN A 1 13.03 4.09 13.35
N CYS A 2 13.14 2.88 12.83
CA CYS A 2 12.26 2.37 11.78
C CYS A 2 10.81 2.36 12.28
N MET A 3 9.91 2.93 11.50
CA MET A 3 8.49 3.05 11.82
C MET A 3 7.68 1.79 11.46
N ASN A 4 8.31 0.75 10.92
CA ASN A 4 7.73 -0.59 10.92
C ASN A 4 7.76 -1.14 12.36
N GLU A 5 6.59 -1.35 12.95
CA GLU A 5 6.45 -1.81 14.33
C GLU A 5 7.04 -3.20 14.58
N VAL A 6 7.07 -4.07 13.57
CA VAL A 6 7.67 -5.40 13.68
C VAL A 6 9.20 -5.32 13.67
N CYS A 7 9.77 -4.29 13.04
CA CYS A 7 11.22 -4.13 12.89
C CYS A 7 11.86 -3.32 14.02
N ARG A 8 11.37 -2.11 14.28
CA ARG A 8 11.87 -1.15 15.31
C ARG A 8 13.38 -0.87 15.29
N ALA A 9 14.08 -1.17 14.20
CA ALA A 9 15.53 -0.95 14.10
C ALA A 9 15.91 0.51 14.42
N THR A 10 16.94 0.68 15.25
CA THR A 10 17.50 1.99 15.63
C THR A 10 18.67 2.40 14.73
N THR A 11 19.31 1.42 14.08
CA THR A 11 20.41 1.61 13.13
C THR A 11 20.02 1.08 11.75
N SER A 12 20.60 1.67 10.71
CA SER A 12 20.38 1.27 9.32
C SER A 12 21.54 1.78 8.46
N SER A 13 21.89 1.06 7.39
CA SER A 13 22.88 1.52 6.40
C SER A 13 22.40 2.78 5.65
N ASP A 14 21.09 2.86 5.41
CA ASP A 14 20.42 4.01 4.81
C ASP A 14 18.98 4.14 5.33
N TRP A 15 18.41 5.34 5.29
CA TRP A 15 17.05 5.62 5.73
C TRP A 15 16.16 6.01 4.55
N LYS A 16 15.09 5.24 4.36
CA LYS A 16 14.14 5.40 3.26
C LYS A 16 12.85 6.05 3.75
N LYS A 17 12.14 6.67 2.81
CA LYS A 17 10.82 7.28 3.04
C LYS A 17 9.72 6.26 2.77
N GLY A 18 8.81 6.10 3.73
CA GLY A 18 7.66 5.22 3.66
C GLY A 18 6.34 5.96 3.39
N TRP A 19 5.25 5.44 3.96
CA TRP A 19 3.91 6.01 3.85
C TRP A 19 3.77 7.39 4.47
N THR A 20 2.77 8.15 4.00
CA THR A 20 2.40 9.44 4.58
C THR A 20 1.84 9.24 5.98
N LEU A 21 2.38 10.00 6.94
CA LEU A 21 1.92 10.03 8.32
C LEU A 21 0.70 10.95 8.46
N LYS A 22 -0.11 10.71 9.51
CA LYS A 22 -1.24 11.58 9.85
C LYS A 22 -0.79 13.03 10.16
N SER A 23 0.45 13.20 10.61
CA SER A 23 1.07 14.51 10.87
C SER A 23 1.54 15.25 9.61
N GLY A 24 1.38 14.67 8.40
CA GLY A 24 1.78 15.30 7.14
C GLY A 24 3.22 15.01 6.69
N GLY A 25 3.99 14.23 7.46
CA GLY A 25 5.34 13.77 7.09
C GLY A 25 5.36 12.40 6.38
N LEU A 26 6.55 11.85 6.17
CA LEU A 26 6.75 10.49 5.65
C LEU A 26 7.34 9.60 6.74
N ALA A 27 6.93 8.33 6.77
CA ALA A 27 7.47 7.36 7.69
C ALA A 27 8.96 7.15 7.43
N SER A 28 9.77 7.08 8.49
CA SER A 28 11.20 6.76 8.37
C SER A 28 11.37 5.25 8.48
N LEU A 29 11.92 4.62 7.45
CA LEU A 29 12.13 3.17 7.37
C LEU A 29 13.61 2.83 7.25
N CYS A 30 14.07 1.77 7.91
CA CYS A 30 15.39 1.21 7.65
C CYS A 30 15.46 0.68 6.20
N TYR A 31 16.67 0.40 5.71
CA TYR A 31 16.90 0.00 4.32
C TYR A 31 15.98 -1.15 3.88
N ASN A 32 15.93 -2.25 4.65
CA ASN A 32 15.12 -3.43 4.30
C ASN A 32 13.61 -3.13 4.26
N CYS A 33 13.10 -2.41 5.27
CA CYS A 33 11.68 -2.05 5.33
C CYS A 33 11.30 -1.07 4.22
N GLY A 34 12.16 -0.10 3.95
CA GLY A 34 11.97 0.88 2.88
C GLY A 34 12.00 0.24 1.50
N SER A 35 12.94 -0.67 1.24
CA SER A 35 13.01 -1.41 -0.03
C SER A 35 11.77 -2.27 -0.25
N ALA A 36 11.22 -2.90 0.79
CA ALA A 36 9.95 -3.62 0.67
C ALA A 36 8.77 -2.67 0.37
N TYR A 37 8.77 -1.47 0.95
CA TYR A 37 7.76 -0.44 0.68
C TYR A 37 7.85 0.11 -0.76
N GLU A 38 9.04 0.44 -1.25
CA GLU A 38 9.28 0.92 -2.62
C GLU A 38 8.84 -0.10 -3.67
N ASN A 39 9.05 -1.40 -3.39
CA ASN A 39 8.61 -2.49 -4.26
C ASN A 39 7.13 -2.87 -4.09
N SER A 40 6.37 -2.12 -3.28
CA SER A 40 4.95 -2.39 -3.00
C SER A 40 4.65 -3.75 -2.35
N ILE A 41 5.66 -4.37 -1.72
CA ILE A 41 5.55 -5.69 -1.05
C ILE A 41 5.58 -5.62 0.47
N PHE A 42 5.54 -4.41 1.05
CA PHE A 42 5.67 -4.21 2.50
C PHE A 42 4.66 -5.01 3.31
N CYS A 43 3.36 -4.91 2.99
CA CYS A 43 2.33 -5.63 3.75
C CYS A 43 2.41 -7.14 3.51
N GLU A 44 2.73 -7.56 2.28
CA GLU A 44 2.91 -8.99 1.95
C GLU A 44 4.08 -9.60 2.75
N THR A 45 5.09 -8.77 3.07
CA THR A 45 6.28 -9.19 3.81
C THR A 45 6.08 -9.17 5.32
N PHE A 46 5.44 -8.12 5.86
CA PHE A 46 5.42 -7.86 7.30
C PHE A 46 4.04 -8.06 7.96
N HIS A 47 2.97 -8.14 7.18
CA HIS A 47 1.58 -8.20 7.64
C HIS A 47 0.79 -9.36 7.00
N SER A 48 1.46 -10.45 6.56
CA SER A 48 0.80 -11.56 5.85
C SER A 48 -0.32 -12.21 6.67
N GLU A 49 -0.18 -12.24 7.99
CA GLU A 49 -1.12 -12.85 8.93
C GLU A 49 -2.14 -11.86 9.51
N ASP A 50 -2.02 -10.58 9.17
CA ASP A 50 -2.97 -9.57 9.65
C ASP A 50 -4.35 -9.76 9.01
N SER A 51 -5.40 -9.36 9.71
CA SER A 51 -6.73 -9.24 9.09
C SER A 51 -6.77 -8.13 8.05
N GLY A 52 -7.77 -8.13 7.17
CA GLY A 52 -8.02 -7.02 6.23
C GLY A 52 -7.56 -7.27 4.80
N TRP A 53 -6.97 -8.44 4.50
CA TRP A 53 -6.67 -8.85 3.14
C TRP A 53 -7.95 -9.09 2.34
N ARG A 54 -8.08 -8.43 1.19
CA ARG A 54 -9.24 -8.54 0.32
C ARG A 54 -8.83 -8.70 -1.15
N PRO A 55 -9.52 -9.53 -1.93
CA PRO A 55 -9.25 -9.65 -3.36
C PRO A 55 -9.74 -8.40 -4.11
N CYS A 56 -8.95 -7.95 -5.07
CA CYS A 56 -9.34 -6.98 -6.08
C CYS A 56 -10.55 -7.51 -6.85
N ARG A 57 -11.62 -6.71 -6.94
CA ARG A 57 -12.86 -7.04 -7.67
C ARG A 57 -12.64 -7.30 -9.17
N VAL A 58 -11.55 -6.80 -9.73
CA VAL A 58 -11.28 -6.88 -11.18
C VAL A 58 -10.32 -8.02 -11.54
N CYS A 59 -9.21 -8.16 -10.83
CA CYS A 59 -8.17 -9.15 -11.17
C CYS A 59 -7.91 -10.22 -10.10
N GLY A 60 -8.61 -10.16 -8.96
CA GLY A 60 -8.42 -11.11 -7.86
C GLY A 60 -7.15 -10.92 -7.03
N LYS A 61 -6.20 -10.06 -7.44
CA LYS A 61 -4.99 -9.75 -6.64
C LYS A 61 -5.41 -9.35 -5.22
N VAL A 62 -4.85 -10.01 -4.21
CA VAL A 62 -5.13 -9.71 -2.81
C VAL A 62 -4.37 -8.44 -2.40
N VAL A 63 -5.06 -7.52 -1.73
CA VAL A 63 -4.50 -6.27 -1.21
C VAL A 63 -4.88 -6.12 0.25
N GLN A 64 -3.98 -5.54 1.05
CA GLN A 64 -4.23 -5.32 2.47
C GLN A 64 -5.06 -4.04 2.65
N CYS A 65 -6.26 -4.15 3.18
CA CYS A 65 -7.09 -3.00 3.55
C CYS A 65 -6.87 -2.60 5.01
N GLY A 66 -7.22 -1.37 5.37
CA GLY A 66 -7.11 -0.88 6.75
C GLY A 66 -5.67 -0.63 7.23
N CYS A 67 -4.66 -0.82 6.39
CA CYS A 67 -3.26 -0.53 6.70
C CYS A 67 -2.81 0.76 5.99
N ILE A 68 -2.18 1.68 6.73
CA ILE A 68 -1.68 2.94 6.16
C ILE A 68 -0.57 2.73 5.12
N ALA A 69 0.20 1.65 5.26
CA ALA A 69 1.29 1.31 4.36
C ALA A 69 0.79 0.91 2.96
N SER A 70 -0.39 0.30 2.85
CA SER A 70 -1.00 -0.12 1.58
C SER A 70 -2.03 0.86 1.02
N ARG A 71 -2.29 1.98 1.70
CA ARG A 71 -3.37 2.93 1.33
C ARG A 71 -3.34 3.37 -0.14
N HIS A 72 -2.16 3.52 -0.73
CA HIS A 72 -1.99 3.99 -2.11
C HIS A 72 -1.99 2.85 -3.15
N LEU A 73 -2.15 1.59 -2.71
CA LEU A 73 -2.09 0.39 -3.57
C LEU A 73 -3.48 -0.10 -3.98
N HIS A 74 -4.55 0.51 -3.47
CA HIS A 74 -5.91 0.12 -3.78
C HIS A 74 -6.89 1.31 -3.64
N GLU A 75 -8.01 1.21 -4.32
CA GLU A 75 -9.14 2.15 -4.20
C GLU A 75 -10.40 1.41 -3.73
N TYR A 76 -11.26 2.14 -3.03
CA TYR A 76 -12.59 1.65 -2.67
C TYR A 76 -13.57 1.92 -3.82
N MET A 77 -14.38 0.91 -4.14
CA MET A 77 -15.33 1.01 -5.25
C MET A 77 -16.71 1.44 -4.75
N ASP A 78 -17.42 2.29 -5.49
CA ASP A 78 -18.76 2.78 -5.13
C ASP A 78 -19.81 1.66 -4.97
N PHE A 79 -19.65 0.57 -5.73
CA PHE A 79 -20.50 -0.63 -5.64
C PHE A 79 -19.99 -1.66 -4.62
N GLY A 80 -19.04 -1.26 -3.77
CA GLY A 80 -18.49 -2.08 -2.70
C GLY A 80 -17.36 -3.03 -3.12
N GLY A 81 -16.44 -3.23 -2.19
CA GLY A 81 -15.19 -3.97 -2.43
C GLY A 81 -14.04 -3.03 -2.75
N VAL A 82 -12.96 -3.58 -3.28
CA VAL A 82 -11.72 -2.86 -3.57
C VAL A 82 -11.18 -3.22 -4.94
N ALA A 83 -10.51 -2.28 -5.59
CA ALA A 83 -9.68 -2.54 -6.77
C ALA A 83 -8.22 -2.24 -6.45
N CYS A 84 -7.29 -3.07 -6.92
CA CYS A 84 -5.88 -2.69 -6.88
C CYS A 84 -5.64 -1.45 -7.76
N ILE A 85 -4.62 -0.65 -7.43
CA ILE A 85 -4.40 0.65 -8.08
C ILE A 85 -4.24 0.55 -9.60
N SER A 86 -3.66 -0.53 -10.12
CA SER A 86 -3.54 -0.77 -11.56
C SER A 86 -4.89 -1.00 -12.23
N CYS A 87 -5.84 -1.65 -11.56
CA CYS A 87 -7.20 -1.85 -12.07
C CYS A 87 -8.04 -0.58 -11.93
N ALA A 88 -7.93 0.13 -10.80
CA ALA A 88 -8.62 1.40 -10.58
C ALA A 88 -8.29 2.42 -11.69
N LYS A 89 -6.98 2.65 -11.93
CA LYS A 89 -6.51 3.55 -12.99
C LYS A 89 -6.99 3.16 -14.39
N ARG A 90 -7.09 1.86 -14.68
CA ARG A 90 -7.61 1.38 -15.97
C ARG A 90 -9.09 1.71 -16.14
N LEU A 91 -9.89 1.54 -15.07
CA LEU A 91 -11.32 1.88 -15.09
C LEU A 91 -11.55 3.38 -15.27
N GLU A 92 -10.74 4.22 -14.61
CA GLU A 92 -10.79 5.69 -14.78
C GLU A 92 -10.53 6.11 -16.23
N ILE A 93 -9.49 5.54 -16.87
CA ILE A 93 -9.17 5.82 -18.27
C ILE A 93 -10.34 5.44 -19.19
N HIS A 94 -10.96 4.27 -19.00
CA HIS A 94 -12.11 3.84 -19.80
C HIS A 94 -13.34 4.73 -19.60
N ALA A 95 -13.60 5.17 -18.37
CA ALA A 95 -14.69 6.11 -18.09
C ALA A 95 -14.50 7.44 -18.83
N MET A 96 -13.28 8.00 -18.81
CA MET A 96 -12.96 9.23 -19.54
C MET A 96 -13.12 9.06 -21.06
N GLN A 97 -12.77 7.90 -21.62
CA GLN A 97 -12.92 7.61 -23.04
C GLN A 97 -14.39 7.46 -23.48
N THR A 98 -15.30 7.13 -22.57
CA THR A 98 -16.73 6.96 -22.88
C THR A 98 -17.49 8.29 -22.82
N ILE A 99 -16.88 9.33 -22.24
CA ILE A 99 -17.47 10.68 -22.12
C ILE A 99 -17.15 11.56 -23.35
N HIS A 100 -16.18 11.17 -24.17
CA HIS A 100 -15.87 11.79 -25.48
C HIS A 100 -16.43 10.96 -26.63
#